data_AF-A0A1H8QS79-F1
#
_entry.id   AF-A0A1H8QS79-F1
#
_cell.length_a   1.000
_cell.length_b   1.000
_cell.length_c   1.000
_cell.angle_alpha   90.00
_cell.angle_beta   90.00
_cell.angle_gamma   90.00
#
_symmetry.space_group_name_H-M   'P 1'
#
loop_
_entity.id
_entity.type
_entity.pdbx_description
1 polymer ?
#
loop_
_entity_poly.entity_id
_entity_poly.type
_entity_poly.pdbx_seq_one_letter_code
_entity_poly.pdbx_strand_id
1 'polypeptide(L)'
;MQKPIIIHPDPRLKKVCAPVTDLSDDLRSLARDMLETMYAAPGIGLAAPQVGTLSRLIVLDCVKEGEPQPMVMFNPEILSSSDDVNTYEEGCLSIPEQFADITRPAEVRAGWIDMNGNPQERDFGGLWATCIQHEIDHLNGKLFIDYLGPMKRQMMTRKSQKMKRDRARG
;
A
#
# COMPACT_ATOMS: atom_id res chain seq x y z
N MET A 1 2.53 9.91 15.38
CA MET A 1 3.83 9.30 15.73
C MET A 1 4.14 8.21 14.72
N GLN A 2 5.33 8.28 14.12
CA GLN A 2 5.80 7.29 13.15
C GLN A 2 5.72 5.84 13.66
N LYS A 3 5.29 4.94 12.78
CA LYS A 3 5.12 3.51 13.04
C LYS A 3 6.24 2.71 12.36
N PRO A 4 6.73 1.62 12.96
CA PRO A 4 7.69 0.75 12.30
C PRO A 4 7.06 0.02 11.12
N ILE A 5 7.72 0.08 9.97
CA ILE A 5 7.29 -0.64 8.76
C ILE A 5 7.81 -2.08 8.81
N ILE A 6 6.90 -3.03 8.64
CA ILE A 6 7.18 -4.45 8.60
C ILE A 6 7.76 -4.83 7.25
N ILE A 7 8.84 -5.63 7.29
CA ILE A 7 9.57 -6.06 6.11
C ILE A 7 9.24 -7.53 5.77
N HIS A 8 9.01 -7.78 4.48
CA HIS A 8 8.86 -9.12 3.89
C HIS A 8 10.03 -10.04 4.30
N PRO A 9 9.81 -11.33 4.63
CA PRO A 9 8.57 -12.10 4.51
C PRO A 9 7.79 -12.25 5.83
N ASP A 10 7.58 -11.15 6.57
CA ASP A 10 6.70 -11.21 7.75
C ASP A 10 5.29 -11.71 7.35
N PRO A 11 4.75 -12.74 8.04
CA PRO A 11 3.49 -13.37 7.65
C PRO A 11 2.28 -12.44 7.77
N ARG A 12 2.36 -11.35 8.54
CA ARG A 12 1.28 -10.35 8.63
C ARG A 12 1.00 -9.68 7.30
N LEU A 13 2.01 -9.53 6.44
CA LEU A 13 1.87 -8.95 5.10
C LEU A 13 1.08 -9.84 4.12
N LYS A 14 0.80 -11.09 4.50
CA LYS A 14 0.03 -12.07 3.71
C LYS A 14 -1.37 -12.31 4.28
N LYS A 15 -1.77 -11.58 5.33
CA LYS A 15 -3.10 -11.69 5.92
C LYS A 15 -4.08 -10.77 5.19
N VAL A 16 -5.29 -11.27 4.97
CA VAL A 16 -6.42 -10.46 4.50
C VAL A 16 -6.93 -9.63 5.67
N CYS A 17 -7.12 -8.33 5.45
CA CYS A 17 -7.69 -7.42 6.44
C CYS A 17 -9.21 -7.53 6.50
N ALA A 18 -9.75 -7.54 7.72
CA ALA A 18 -11.18 -7.40 7.94
C ALA A 18 -11.63 -5.96 7.62
N PRO A 19 -12.85 -5.78 7.06
CA PRO A 19 -13.46 -4.46 6.95
C PRO A 19 -13.51 -3.76 8.31
N VAL A 20 -13.27 -2.46 8.26
CA VAL A 20 -13.47 -1.54 9.37
C VAL A 20 -14.97 -1.33 9.56
N THR A 21 -15.49 -1.57 10.76
CA THR A 21 -16.93 -1.44 11.07
C THR A 21 -17.33 -0.06 11.58
N ASP A 22 -16.35 0.73 12.05
CA ASP A 22 -16.55 2.06 12.63
C ASP A 22 -15.34 2.98 12.34
N LEU A 23 -15.53 4.30 12.36
CA LEU A 23 -14.43 5.27 12.30
C LEU A 23 -14.11 5.81 13.68
N SER A 24 -13.61 4.93 14.55
CA SER A 24 -13.13 5.31 15.88
C SER A 24 -11.99 6.34 15.81
N ASP A 25 -11.80 7.07 16.91
CA ASP A 25 -10.70 8.03 17.03
C ASP A 25 -9.33 7.38 16.88
N ASP A 26 -9.21 6.12 17.30
CA ASP A 26 -7.99 5.31 17.15
C ASP A 26 -7.67 5.06 15.67
N LEU A 27 -8.67 4.77 14.84
CA LEU A 27 -8.50 4.56 13.40
C LEU A 27 -8.13 5.85 12.67
N ARG A 28 -8.75 6.96 13.06
CA ARG A 28 -8.39 8.30 12.55
C ARG A 28 -6.97 8.68 12.97
N SER A 29 -6.56 8.34 14.18
CA SER A 29 -5.19 8.55 14.65
C SER A 29 -4.20 7.68 13.90
N LEU A 30 -4.54 6.41 13.66
CA LEU A 30 -3.73 5.50 12.87
C LEU A 30 -3.52 6.03 11.44
N ALA A 31 -4.55 6.57 10.79
CA ALA A 31 -4.41 7.16 9.46
C ALA A 31 -3.42 8.33 9.45
N ARG A 32 -3.46 9.21 10.46
CA ARG A 32 -2.50 10.31 10.61
C ARG A 32 -1.08 9.80 10.84
N ASP A 33 -0.91 8.81 11.73
CA ASP A 33 0.37 8.16 11.99
C ASP A 33 0.93 7.49 10.72
N MET A 34 0.07 6.89 9.90
CA MET A 34 0.45 6.27 8.63
C MET A 34 0.90 7.30 7.60
N LEU A 35 0.21 8.44 7.47
CA LEU A 35 0.66 9.53 6.59
C LEU A 35 2.04 10.05 7.02
N GLU A 36 2.23 10.31 8.32
CA GLU A 36 3.51 10.73 8.87
C GLU A 36 4.62 9.70 8.58
N THR A 37 4.32 8.41 8.77
CA THR A 37 5.23 7.29 8.49
C THR A 37 5.58 7.20 7.00
N MET A 38 4.59 7.35 6.13
CA MET A 38 4.74 7.30 4.67
C MET A 38 5.67 8.41 4.19
N TYR A 39 5.46 9.65 4.63
CA TYR A 39 6.31 10.79 4.27
C TYR A 39 7.73 10.68 4.84
N ALA A 40 7.89 10.13 6.05
CA ALA A 40 9.20 9.90 6.64
C ALA A 40 10.00 8.79 5.93
N ALA A 41 9.31 7.83 5.29
CA ALA A 41 9.88 6.72 4.54
C ALA A 41 9.97 6.98 3.00
N PRO A 42 10.01 8.26 2.61
CA PRO A 42 9.63 8.81 1.28
C PRO A 42 8.76 7.92 0.37
N GLY A 43 7.66 7.37 0.88
CA GLY A 43 6.69 6.59 0.10
C GLY A 43 5.56 7.44 -0.48
N ILE A 44 4.87 6.90 -1.49
CA ILE A 44 3.65 7.49 -2.08
C ILE A 44 2.35 6.75 -1.68
N GLY A 45 2.50 5.65 -0.94
CA GLY A 45 1.41 4.78 -0.48
C GLY A 45 1.85 3.97 0.74
N LEU A 46 0.91 3.71 1.65
CA LEU A 46 1.10 2.85 2.81
C LEU A 46 -0.23 2.25 3.28
N ALA A 47 -0.28 0.92 3.42
CA ALA A 47 -1.40 0.16 3.95
C ALA A 47 -1.19 -0.24 5.42
N ALA A 48 -2.28 -0.30 6.20
CA ALA A 48 -2.23 -0.61 7.63
C ALA A 48 -1.48 -1.92 8.00
N PRO A 49 -1.56 -3.01 7.20
CA PRO A 49 -0.77 -4.23 7.45
C PRO A 49 0.73 -4.00 7.48
N GLN A 50 1.23 -3.01 6.73
CA GLN A 50 2.64 -2.69 6.69
C GLN A 50 3.12 -2.05 7.99
N VAL A 51 2.24 -1.46 8.79
CA VAL A 51 2.52 -0.97 10.15
C VAL A 51 2.00 -1.93 11.23
N GLY A 52 1.64 -3.16 10.84
CA GLY A 52 1.26 -4.24 11.75
C GLY A 52 -0.20 -4.25 12.20
N THR A 53 -1.05 -3.42 11.61
CA THR A 53 -2.47 -3.34 11.95
C THR A 53 -3.31 -3.98 10.84
N LEU A 54 -4.12 -4.99 11.17
CA LEU A 54 -4.93 -5.74 10.21
C LEU A 54 -6.30 -5.09 9.97
N SER A 55 -6.28 -3.84 9.52
CA SER A 55 -7.47 -3.07 9.17
C SER A 55 -7.46 -2.70 7.69
N ARG A 56 -8.64 -2.62 7.06
CA ARG A 56 -8.79 -2.11 5.68
C ARG A 56 -8.65 -0.59 5.65
N LEU A 57 -7.42 -0.11 5.80
CA LEU A 57 -7.05 1.30 5.78
C LEU A 57 -5.78 1.48 4.94
N ILE A 58 -5.83 2.40 3.99
CA ILE A 58 -4.67 2.84 3.20
C ILE A 58 -4.56 4.35 3.25
N VAL A 59 -3.34 4.84 3.12
CA VAL A 59 -3.03 6.25 2.88
C VAL A 59 -2.15 6.37 1.64
N LEU A 60 -2.31 7.45 0.89
CA LEU A 60 -1.52 7.67 -0.32
C LEU A 60 -1.41 9.16 -0.63
N ASP A 61 -0.32 9.51 -1.30
CA ASP A 61 -0.08 10.82 -1.89
C ASP A 61 0.89 10.63 -3.07
N CYS A 62 0.36 10.72 -4.29
CA CYS A 62 1.16 10.49 -5.51
C CYS A 62 1.68 11.80 -6.14
N VAL A 63 1.58 12.93 -5.44
CA VAL A 63 2.15 14.20 -5.91
C VAL A 63 3.66 14.20 -5.70
N LYS A 64 4.42 14.21 -6.80
CA LYS A 64 5.90 14.25 -6.76
C LYS A 64 6.46 15.67 -6.59
N GLU A 65 5.81 16.65 -7.20
CA GLU A 65 6.20 18.06 -7.19
C GLU A 65 4.94 18.92 -6.99
N GLY A 66 5.02 19.93 -6.13
CA GLY A 66 3.92 20.83 -5.81
C GLY A 66 3.24 20.51 -4.47
N GLU A 67 1.99 20.95 -4.33
CA GLU A 67 1.22 20.83 -3.09
C GLU A 67 0.79 19.37 -2.85
N PRO A 68 1.11 18.80 -1.67
CA PRO A 68 0.68 17.45 -1.28
C PRO A 68 -0.84 17.26 -1.41
N GLN A 69 -1.26 16.07 -1.84
CA GLN A 69 -2.67 15.68 -1.90
C GLN A 69 -2.93 14.39 -1.13
N PRO A 70 -2.78 14.40 0.21
CA PRO A 70 -2.98 13.20 1.01
C PRO A 70 -4.41 12.68 0.90
N MET A 71 -4.53 11.38 0.68
CA MET A 71 -5.79 10.67 0.75
C MET A 71 -5.73 9.59 1.81
N VAL A 72 -6.84 9.46 2.54
CA VAL A 72 -7.07 8.38 3.49
C VAL A 72 -8.32 7.64 3.04
N MET A 73 -8.20 6.32 2.89
CA MET A 73 -9.30 5.49 2.41
C MET A 73 -9.55 4.36 3.38
N PHE A 74 -10.71 4.38 4.05
CA PHE A 74 -11.21 3.26 4.84
C PHE A 74 -12.07 2.36 3.96
N ASN A 75 -11.92 1.05 4.13
CA ASN A 75 -12.59 0.03 3.31
C ASN A 75 -12.52 0.30 1.80
N PRO A 76 -11.34 0.63 1.23
CA PRO A 76 -11.25 0.86 -0.20
C PRO A 76 -11.54 -0.41 -0.99
N GLU A 77 -12.21 -0.23 -2.12
CA GLU A 77 -12.48 -1.26 -3.12
C GLU A 77 -12.41 -0.70 -4.55
N ILE A 78 -12.03 -1.56 -5.49
CA ILE A 78 -12.09 -1.24 -6.93
C ILE A 78 -13.50 -1.60 -7.41
N LEU A 79 -14.25 -0.59 -7.87
CA LEU A 79 -15.61 -0.73 -8.39
C LEU A 79 -15.62 -1.12 -9.87
N SER A 80 -14.66 -0.57 -10.64
CA SER A 80 -14.43 -0.94 -12.04
C SER A 80 -12.98 -0.65 -12.45
N SER A 81 -12.54 -1.29 -13.52
CA SER A 81 -11.21 -1.13 -14.09
C SER A 81 -11.28 -1.03 -15.61
N SER A 82 -10.37 -0.27 -16.22
CA SER A 82 -10.22 -0.22 -17.68
C SER A 82 -9.70 -1.55 -18.25
N ASP A 83 -9.99 -1.81 -19.52
CA ASP A 83 -9.35 -2.88 -20.30
C ASP A 83 -7.90 -2.50 -20.68
N ASP A 84 -7.65 -1.20 -20.89
CA ASP A 84 -6.31 -0.68 -21.11
C ASP A 84 -5.44 -0.89 -19.87
N VAL A 85 -4.16 -1.18 -20.10
CA VAL A 85 -3.17 -1.42 -19.05
C VAL A 85 -2.01 -0.45 -19.14
N ASN A 86 -1.39 -0.17 -18.00
CA ASN A 86 -0.14 0.55 -17.89
C ASN A 86 0.92 -0.31 -17.18
N THR A 87 2.18 -0.06 -17.48
CA THR A 87 3.31 -0.70 -16.80
C THR A 87 4.10 0.36 -16.06
N TYR A 88 4.29 0.14 -14.76
CA TYR A 88 5.09 0.99 -13.89
C TYR A 88 6.14 0.16 -13.15
N GLU A 89 7.31 0.75 -12.92
CA GLU A 89 8.27 0.21 -11.99
C GLU A 89 7.77 0.43 -10.55
N GLU A 90 7.27 -0.63 -9.92
CA GLU A 90 6.76 -0.59 -8.55
C GLU A 90 7.87 -0.87 -7.54
N GLY A 91 7.84 -0.13 -6.43
CA GLY A 91 8.54 -0.43 -5.19
C GLY A 91 7.57 -0.56 -4.03
N CYS A 92 8.03 -1.02 -2.88
CA CYS A 92 7.21 -1.14 -1.68
C CYS A 92 8.05 -0.90 -0.43
N LEU A 93 7.54 -0.12 0.53
CA LEU A 93 8.22 0.15 1.80
C LEU A 93 8.46 -1.14 2.62
N SER A 94 7.65 -2.18 2.41
CA SER A 94 7.82 -3.51 3.01
C SER A 94 8.79 -4.42 2.27
N ILE A 95 9.30 -4.00 1.10
CA ILE A 95 10.30 -4.72 0.29
C ILE A 95 11.39 -3.71 -0.14
N PRO A 96 12.23 -3.24 0.80
CA PRO A 96 13.10 -2.10 0.54
C PRO A 96 14.13 -2.36 -0.56
N GLU A 97 14.49 -1.29 -1.29
CA GLU A 97 15.55 -1.25 -2.31
C GLU A 97 15.35 -2.28 -3.45
N GLN A 98 14.10 -2.58 -3.75
CA GLN A 98 13.73 -3.61 -4.70
C GLN A 98 12.53 -3.13 -5.51
N PHE A 99 12.70 -3.19 -6.83
CA PHE A 99 11.76 -2.65 -7.79
C PHE A 99 11.51 -3.66 -8.92
N ALA A 100 10.33 -3.61 -9.52
CA ALA A 100 10.01 -4.39 -10.71
C ALA A 100 8.88 -3.77 -11.53
N ASP A 101 8.94 -3.94 -12.84
CA ASP A 101 7.84 -3.61 -13.74
C ASP A 101 6.62 -4.50 -13.47
N ILE A 102 5.50 -3.87 -13.12
CA ILE A 102 4.20 -4.50 -12.93
C ILE A 102 3.19 -3.85 -13.87
N THR A 103 2.39 -4.68 -14.52
CA THR A 103 1.31 -4.25 -15.41
C THR A 103 -0.03 -4.33 -14.70
N ARG A 104 -0.79 -3.23 -14.68
CA ARG A 104 -2.12 -3.12 -14.08
C ARG A 104 -3.08 -2.36 -14.99
N PRO A 105 -4.40 -2.47 -14.79
CA PRO A 105 -5.37 -1.55 -15.38
C PRO A 105 -4.93 -0.09 -15.28
N ALA A 106 -5.00 0.61 -16.40
CA ALA A 106 -4.52 1.98 -16.54
C ALA A 106 -5.38 2.98 -15.76
N GLU A 107 -6.67 2.69 -15.65
CA GLU A 107 -7.66 3.46 -14.91
C GLU A 107 -8.51 2.54 -14.03
N VAL A 108 -8.90 3.06 -12.86
CA VAL A 108 -9.81 2.37 -11.95
C VAL A 108 -10.78 3.36 -11.34
N ARG A 109 -12.04 2.94 -11.16
CA ARG A 109 -12.97 3.59 -10.24
C ARG A 109 -12.84 2.94 -8.88
N ALA A 110 -12.57 3.72 -7.84
CA ALA A 110 -12.50 3.20 -6.47
C ALA A 110 -13.58 3.84 -5.59
N GLY A 111 -14.16 3.02 -4.73
CA GLY A 111 -15.07 3.41 -3.65
C GLY A 111 -14.39 3.29 -2.30
N TRP A 112 -14.66 4.20 -1.37
CA TRP A 112 -14.13 4.15 0.00
C TRP A 112 -14.97 5.00 0.97
N ILE A 113 -14.66 4.89 2.26
CA ILE A 113 -15.16 5.80 3.29
C ILE A 113 -14.05 6.79 3.67
N ASP A 114 -14.34 8.09 3.64
CA ASP A 114 -13.39 9.13 3.99
C ASP A 114 -13.17 9.28 5.51
N MET A 115 -12.25 10.16 5.89
CA MET A 115 -11.98 10.47 7.30
C MET A 115 -13.19 10.96 8.05
N ASN A 116 -14.23 11.51 7.43
CA ASN A 116 -15.44 11.98 8.11
C ASN A 116 -16.53 10.91 8.18
N GLY A 117 -16.30 9.73 7.60
CA GLY A 117 -17.29 8.66 7.54
C GLY A 117 -18.23 8.74 6.35
N ASN A 118 -17.96 9.64 5.39
CA ASN A 118 -18.80 9.74 4.20
C ASN A 118 -18.31 8.77 3.11
N PRO A 119 -19.23 8.13 2.38
CA PRO A 119 -18.88 7.36 1.20
C PRO A 119 -18.37 8.30 0.09
N GLN A 120 -17.31 7.86 -0.58
CA GLN A 120 -16.68 8.54 -1.70
C GLN A 120 -16.48 7.56 -2.84
N GLU A 121 -16.59 8.07 -4.06
CA GLU A 121 -16.22 7.35 -5.28
C GLU A 121 -15.45 8.30 -6.19
N ARG A 122 -14.40 7.80 -6.84
CA ARG A 122 -13.62 8.59 -7.79
C ARG A 122 -12.94 7.70 -8.82
N ASP A 123 -12.79 8.24 -10.02
CA ASP A 123 -11.97 7.64 -11.07
C ASP A 123 -10.51 8.09 -10.91
N PHE A 124 -9.58 7.15 -11.07
CA PHE A 124 -8.14 7.37 -10.94
C PHE A 124 -7.44 6.83 -12.17
N GLY A 125 -6.44 7.56 -12.66
CA GLY A 125 -5.61 7.16 -13.80
C GLY A 125 -4.11 7.23 -13.49
N GLY A 126 -3.32 6.60 -14.36
CA GLY A 126 -1.86 6.68 -14.31
C GLY A 126 -1.28 6.22 -12.97
N LEU A 127 -0.37 7.00 -12.39
CA LEU A 127 0.31 6.65 -11.14
C LEU A 127 -0.67 6.46 -9.97
N TRP A 128 -1.74 7.24 -9.90
CA TRP A 128 -2.75 7.10 -8.84
C TRP A 128 -3.50 5.77 -8.94
N ALA A 129 -3.85 5.36 -10.17
CA ALA A 129 -4.49 4.06 -10.40
C ALA A 129 -3.57 2.90 -9.97
N THR A 130 -2.28 2.96 -10.31
CA THR A 130 -1.28 1.97 -9.91
C THR A 130 -1.14 1.91 -8.39
N CYS A 131 -0.99 3.06 -7.72
CA CYS A 131 -0.81 3.13 -6.27
C CYS A 131 -2.01 2.56 -5.52
N ILE A 132 -3.24 2.92 -5.89
CA ILE A 132 -4.45 2.42 -5.21
C ILE A 132 -4.59 0.91 -5.35
N GLN A 133 -4.32 0.37 -6.55
CA GLN A 133 -4.35 -1.08 -6.76
C GLN A 133 -3.28 -1.79 -5.91
N HIS A 134 -2.08 -1.24 -5.82
CA HIS A 134 -1.00 -1.75 -4.96
C HIS A 134 -1.39 -1.74 -3.47
N GLU A 135 -1.95 -0.65 -2.97
CA GLU A 135 -2.33 -0.54 -1.56
C GLU A 135 -3.54 -1.42 -1.23
N ILE A 136 -4.50 -1.59 -2.15
CA ILE A 136 -5.61 -2.53 -1.99
C ILE A 136 -5.12 -3.99 -1.99
N ASP A 137 -4.10 -4.32 -2.78
CA ASP A 137 -3.46 -5.64 -2.75
C ASP A 137 -2.89 -5.97 -1.36
N HIS A 138 -2.26 -4.99 -0.69
CA HIS A 138 -1.79 -5.17 0.69
C HIS A 138 -2.91 -5.55 1.65
N LEU A 139 -4.10 -4.95 1.51
CA LEU A 139 -5.28 -5.30 2.31
C LEU A 139 -5.78 -6.73 2.04
N ASN A 140 -5.44 -7.28 0.87
CA ASN A 140 -5.80 -8.62 0.44
C ASN A 140 -4.65 -9.62 0.64
N GLY A 141 -3.58 -9.24 1.34
CA GLY A 141 -2.42 -10.10 1.59
C GLY A 141 -1.57 -10.37 0.34
N LYS A 142 -1.72 -9.56 -0.71
CA LYS A 142 -0.92 -9.63 -1.94
C LYS A 142 0.19 -8.59 -1.89
N LEU A 143 1.32 -8.93 -2.49
CA LEU A 143 2.47 -8.04 -2.66
C LEU A 143 2.81 -7.97 -4.14
N PHE A 144 3.37 -6.86 -4.62
CA PHE A 144 3.72 -6.72 -6.03
C PHE A 144 4.64 -7.86 -6.56
N ILE A 145 5.50 -8.42 -5.69
CA ILE A 145 6.36 -9.56 -6.03
C ILE A 145 5.58 -10.86 -6.35
N ASP A 146 4.29 -10.94 -6.00
CA ASP A 146 3.44 -12.09 -6.32
C ASP A 146 3.02 -12.10 -7.80
N TYR A 147 3.12 -10.96 -8.50
CA TYR A 147 2.88 -10.84 -9.95
C TYR A 147 4.10 -11.26 -10.78
N LEU A 148 5.25 -11.46 -10.13
CA LEU A 148 6.49 -11.83 -10.78
C LEU A 148 6.63 -13.34 -10.93
N GLY A 149 7.41 -13.75 -11.93
CA GLY A 149 7.82 -15.15 -12.08
C GLY A 149 8.53 -15.70 -10.82
N PRO A 150 8.44 -17.01 -10.56
CA PRO A 150 8.84 -17.62 -9.28
C PRO A 150 10.31 -17.38 -8.93
N MET A 151 11.19 -17.35 -9.93
CA MET A 151 12.62 -17.08 -9.72
C MET A 151 12.87 -15.65 -9.22
N LYS A 152 12.27 -14.64 -9.85
CA LYS A 152 12.43 -13.22 -9.46
C LYS A 152 11.85 -12.98 -8.07
N ARG A 153 10.66 -13.54 -7.79
CA ARG A 153 10.04 -13.52 -6.46
C ARG A 153 10.91 -14.16 -5.37
N GLN A 154 11.51 -15.31 -5.66
CA GLN A 154 12.39 -16.01 -4.71
C GLN A 154 13.66 -15.21 -4.44
N MET A 155 14.28 -14.64 -5.48
CA MET A 155 15.46 -13.79 -5.36
C MET A 155 15.18 -12.58 -4.44
N MET A 156 14.06 -11.89 -4.68
CA MET A 156 13.67 -10.72 -3.88
C MET A 156 13.39 -11.10 -2.42
N THR A 157 12.72 -12.23 -2.21
CA THR A 157 12.48 -12.78 -0.87
C THR A 157 13.79 -13.04 -0.12
N ARG A 158 14.79 -13.63 -0.78
CA ARG A 158 16.12 -13.88 -0.18
C ARG A 158 16.84 -12.58 0.17
N LYS A 159 16.74 -11.53 -0.67
CA LYS A 159 17.32 -10.21 -0.40
C LYS A 159 16.69 -9.59 0.85
N SER A 160 15.36 -9.61 0.98
CA SER A 160 14.69 -9.09 2.18
C SER A 160 15.03 -9.89 3.44
N GLN A 161 15.13 -11.22 3.36
CA GLN A 161 15.58 -12.06 4.48
C GLN A 161 17.01 -11.75 4.92
N LYS A 162 17.93 -11.50 3.97
CA LYS A 162 19.29 -11.07 4.29
C LYS A 162 19.29 -9.73 5.00
N MET A 163 18.58 -8.74 4.46
CA MET A 163 18.45 -7.41 5.07
C MET A 163 17.90 -7.45 6.50
N LYS A 164 16.85 -8.24 6.77
CA LYS A 164 16.31 -8.40 8.13
C LYS A 164 17.34 -9.00 9.09
N ARG A 165 18.14 -9.97 8.65
CA ARG A 165 19.20 -10.58 9.46
C ARG A 165 20.32 -9.58 9.77
N ASP A 166 20.70 -8.78 8.79
CA ASP A 166 21.77 -7.79 8.96
C ASP A 166 21.33 -6.66 9.92
N ARG A 167 20.08 -6.18 9.80
CA ARG A 167 19.49 -5.19 10.72
C ARG A 167 19.30 -5.70 12.16
N ALA A 168 19.18 -7.01 12.37
CA ALA A 168 19.04 -7.58 13.72
C ALA A 168 20.39 -7.82 14.42
N ARG A 169 21.51 -7.69 13.68
CA ARG A 169 22.87 -7.89 14.18
C ARG A 169 23.59 -6.60 14.55
N GLY A 170 23.15 -5.47 13.99
CA GLY A 170 23.59 -4.12 14.36
C GLY A 170 22.67 -3.53 15.40
#